data_AF-A0A424Z373-F1
#
_entry.id   AF-A0A424Z373-F1
#
_cell.length_a   1.000
_cell.length_b   1.000
_cell.length_c   1.000
_cell.angle_alpha   90.00
_cell.angle_beta   90.00
_cell.angle_gamma   90.00
#
_symmetry.space_group_name_H-M   'P 1'
#
loop_
_entity.id
_entity.type
_entity.pdbx_description
1 polymer ?
#
loop_
_entity_poly.entity_id
_entity_poly.type
_entity_poly.pdbx_seq_one_letter_code
_entity_poly.pdbx_strand_id
1 'polypeptide(L)'
;MNLFNTEIVEFLNQKDIIIIKINCENIIFKVLILNSNSYKDVKPKTKVELFFQKHEFYFTLPNTLLSVKNSFLVKIEQIKKRMTFALLEQMILF
;
A
#
# COMPACT_ATOMS: atom_id res chain seq x y z
N MET A 1 -7.48 -11.08 -1.38
CA MET A 1 -7.73 -9.85 -0.60
C MET A 1 -6.47 -9.68 0.19
N ASN A 2 -5.77 -8.57 0.02
CA ASN A 2 -4.38 -8.46 0.50
C ASN A 2 -4.42 -7.64 1.80
N LEU A 3 -4.30 -8.34 2.92
CA LEU A 3 -4.20 -7.77 4.26
C LEU A 3 -2.80 -8.05 4.76
N PHE A 4 -2.06 -7.00 5.09
CA PHE A 4 -0.69 -7.14 5.61
C PHE A 4 -0.62 -6.59 7.03
N ASN A 5 0.00 -7.36 7.92
CA ASN A 5 0.36 -6.91 9.25
C ASN A 5 1.62 -6.06 9.16
N THR A 6 1.51 -4.79 9.53
CA THR A 6 2.54 -3.79 9.27
C THR A 6 2.79 -2.90 10.47
N GLU A 7 3.84 -2.09 10.39
CA GLU A 7 4.20 -1.14 11.44
C GLU A 7 4.41 0.25 10.83
N ILE A 8 3.91 1.27 11.53
CA ILE A 8 4.18 2.66 11.19
C ILE A 8 5.62 3.01 11.59
N VAL A 9 6.43 3.46 10.65
CA VAL A 9 7.83 3.84 10.90
C VAL A 9 8.02 5.34 11.01
N GLU A 10 7.18 6.13 10.32
CA GLU A 10 7.19 7.58 10.43
C GLU A 10 5.77 8.13 10.41
N PHE A 11 5.56 9.22 11.14
CA PHE A 11 4.29 9.92 11.23
C PHE A 11 4.55 11.43 11.12
N LEU A 12 3.93 12.06 10.12
CA LEU A 12 4.02 13.49 9.87
C LEU A 12 2.61 14.08 9.90
N ASN A 13 2.36 15.01 10.81
CA ASN A 13 1.07 15.68 10.94
C ASN A 13 1.21 17.16 10.54
N GLN A 14 0.45 17.57 9.53
CA GLN A 14 0.37 18.92 9.02
C GLN A 14 -1.09 19.39 9.01
N LYS A 15 -1.58 19.76 10.20
CA LYS A 15 -2.94 20.28 10.45
C LYS A 15 -4.04 19.34 9.94
N ASP A 16 -4.44 19.46 8.69
CA ASP A 16 -5.57 18.72 8.10
C ASP A 16 -5.12 17.44 7.38
N ILE A 17 -3.81 17.30 7.17
CA ILE A 17 -3.19 16.22 6.43
C ILE A 17 -2.23 15.46 7.34
N ILE A 18 -2.34 14.13 7.31
CA ILE A 18 -1.35 13.24 7.90
C ILE A 18 -0.68 12.45 6.77
N ILE A 19 0.65 12.37 6.84
CA ILE A 19 1.44 11.47 6.00
C ILE A 19 2.09 10.45 6.92
N ILE A 20 1.80 9.17 6.69
CA ILE A 20 2.46 8.07 7.40
C ILE A 20 3.32 7.27 6.45
N LYS A 21 4.46 6.79 6.96
CA LYS A 21 5.23 5.72 6.31
C LYS A 21 4.98 4.43 7.06
N ILE A 22 4.61 3.40 6.32
CA ILE A 22 4.32 2.07 6.83
C ILE A 22 5.35 1.12 6.24
N ASN A 23 5.99 0.31 7.09
CA ASN A 23 6.85 -0.78 6.65
C ASN A 23 6.04 -2.08 6.57
N CYS A 24 6.03 -2.67 5.37
CA CYS A 24 5.37 -3.93 5.07
C CYS A 24 6.37 -4.82 4.34
N GLU A 25 6.87 -5.87 4.99
CA GLU A 25 7.80 -6.84 4.37
C GLU A 25 9.00 -6.15 3.67
N ASN A 26 9.63 -5.17 4.33
CA ASN A 26 10.74 -4.34 3.81
C ASN A 26 10.38 -3.32 2.71
N ILE A 27 9.08 -3.15 2.41
CA ILE A 27 8.59 -2.14 1.48
C ILE A 27 7.94 -1.01 2.26
N ILE A 28 8.36 0.22 1.94
CA ILE A 28 7.83 1.44 2.55
C ILE A 28 6.67 1.99 1.73
N PHE A 29 5.49 1.97 2.32
CA PHE A 29 4.29 2.62 1.79
C PHE A 29 4.13 4.00 2.41
N LYS A 30 3.92 5.01 1.56
CA LYS A 30 3.53 6.37 1.95
C LYS A 30 2.02 6.51 1.82
N VAL A 31 1.32 6.70 2.94
CA VAL A 31 -0.13 6.86 2.96
C VAL A 31 -0.47 8.29 3.35
N LEU A 32 -1.35 8.90 2.55
CA LEU A 32 -1.92 10.21 2.80
C LEU A 32 -3.29 10.01 3.45
N ILE A 33 -3.50 10.59 4.62
CA ILE A 33 -4.77 10.57 5.32
C ILE A 33 -5.29 12.01 5.39
N LEU A 34 -6.50 12.21 4.88
CA LEU A 34 -7.25 13.46 5.00
C LEU A 34 -8.10 13.38 6.27
N ASN A 35 -8.22 14.49 7.00
CA ASN A 35 -8.90 14.59 8.29
C ASN A 35 -8.12 13.96 9.46
N SER A 36 -7.11 14.72 9.90
CA SER A 36 -6.19 14.35 10.99
C SER A 36 -6.86 14.10 12.35
N ASN A 37 -8.08 14.60 12.57
CA ASN A 37 -8.71 14.60 13.88
C ASN A 37 -8.98 13.20 14.43
N SER A 38 -9.17 12.21 13.56
CA SER A 38 -9.44 10.82 13.93
C SER A 38 -8.19 9.99 14.22
N TYR A 39 -6.98 10.53 13.99
CA TYR A 39 -5.73 9.77 14.00
C TYR A 39 -4.64 10.39 14.89
N LYS A 40 -5.04 11.19 15.89
CA LYS A 40 -4.12 11.89 16.80
C LYS A 40 -3.24 10.96 17.63
N ASP A 41 -3.70 9.74 17.90
CA ASP A 41 -3.00 8.77 18.75
C ASP A 41 -2.07 7.82 17.96
N VAL A 42 -2.05 7.95 16.64
CA VAL A 42 -1.19 7.15 15.78
C VAL A 42 0.26 7.61 15.93
N LYS A 43 1.16 6.68 16.27
CA LYS A 43 2.58 6.97 16.50
C LYS A 43 3.46 5.98 15.72
N PRO A 44 4.76 6.28 15.53
CA PRO A 44 5.72 5.27 15.12
C PRO A 44 5.66 4.06 16.07
N LYS A 45 5.90 2.87 15.52
CA LYS A 45 5.78 1.56 16.18
C LYS A 45 4.36 1.07 16.45
N THR A 46 3.33 1.83 16.05
CA THR A 46 1.96 1.32 16.06
C THR A 46 1.81 0.24 14.99
N LYS A 47 1.33 -0.94 15.40
CA LYS A 47 0.95 -2.01 14.48
C LYS A 47 -0.37 -1.66 13.81
N VAL A 48 -0.42 -1.79 12.49
CA VAL A 48 -1.60 -1.51 11.68
C VAL A 48 -1.78 -2.56 10.60
N GLU A 49 -3.01 -2.74 10.16
CA GLU A 49 -3.32 -3.56 9.00
C GLU A 49 -3.38 -2.68 7.75
N LEU A 50 -2.61 -3.05 6.73
CA LEU A 50 -2.64 -2.38 5.44
C LEU A 50 -3.54 -3.18 4.50
N PHE A 51 -4.60 -2.54 4.03
CA PHE A 51 -5.59 -3.13 3.14
C PHE A 51 -5.55 -2.45 1.77
N PHE A 52 -5.53 -3.27 0.72
CA PHE A 52 -5.62 -2.78 -0.65
C PHE A 52 -6.80 -3.41 -1.39
N GLN A 53 -7.60 -2.57 -2.04
CA GLN A 53 -8.66 -3.07 -2.91
C GLN A 53 -8.04 -3.53 -4.23
N LYS A 54 -8.54 -4.66 -4.77
CA LYS A 54 -7.96 -5.26 -5.99
C LYS A 54 -7.91 -4.30 -7.18
N HIS A 55 -8.87 -3.38 -7.28
CA HIS A 55 -8.96 -2.42 -8.38
C HIS A 55 -8.05 -1.19 -8.22
N GLU A 56 -7.34 -1.07 -7.09
CA GLU A 56 -6.39 0.01 -6.84
C GLU A 56 -4.96 -0.35 -7.28
N PHE A 57 -4.74 -1.61 -7.67
CA PHE A 57 -3.46 -2.07 -8.20
C PHE A 57 -3.39 -1.90 -9.71
N TYR A 58 -2.29 -1.32 -10.16
CA TYR A 58 -1.91 -1.22 -11.56
C TYR A 58 -0.59 -1.95 -11.79
N PHE A 59 -0.49 -2.64 -12.92
CA PHE A 59 0.70 -3.38 -13.31
C PHE A 59 1.42 -2.63 -14.42
N THR A 60 2.74 -2.58 -14.31
CA THR A 60 3.61 -2.08 -15.37
C THR A 60 4.88 -2.91 -15.42
N LEU A 61 5.66 -2.74 -16.49
CA LEU A 61 6.97 -3.35 -16.58
C LEU A 61 7.94 -2.69 -15.57
N PRO A 62 8.92 -3.44 -15.06
CA PRO A 62 9.97 -2.88 -14.20
C PRO A 62 10.66 -1.68 -14.87
N ASN A 63 11.09 -0.72 -14.07
CA ASN A 63 11.79 0.51 -14.50
C ASN A 63 10.96 1.45 -15.40
N THR A 64 9.65 1.25 -15.51
CA THR A 64 8.78 2.25 -16.14
C THR A 64 8.76 3.53 -15.32
N LEU A 65 8.92 4.68 -15.98
CA LEU A 65 8.80 5.97 -15.34
C LEU A 65 7.33 6.23 -14.96
N LEU A 66 7.02 6.15 -13.68
CA LEU A 66 5.67 6.36 -13.16
C LEU A 66 5.64 7.57 -12.21
N SER A 67 4.60 8.39 -12.34
CA SER A 67 4.29 9.45 -11.37
C SER A 67 3.40 8.91 -10.24
N VAL A 68 3.88 7.89 -9.52
CA VAL A 68 3.16 7.27 -8.38
C VAL A 68 3.97 7.37 -7.09
N LYS A 69 3.30 7.41 -5.94
CA LYS A 69 3.97 7.50 -4.62
C LYS A 69 4.42 6.15 -4.08
N ASN A 70 3.71 5.09 -4.43
CA ASN A 70 3.98 3.73 -3.98
C ASN A 70 4.09 2.82 -5.20
N SER A 71 5.18 2.07 -5.27
CA SER A 71 5.42 1.05 -6.28
C SER A 71 6.32 0.01 -5.67
N PHE A 72 6.08 -1.26 -5.99
CA PHE A 72 6.89 -2.35 -5.51
C PHE A 72 6.95 -3.45 -6.57
N LEU A 73 8.02 -4.24 -6.50
CA LEU A 73 8.18 -5.39 -7.38
C LEU A 73 7.39 -6.56 -6.82
N VAL A 74 6.81 -7.33 -7.74
CA VAL A 74 6.04 -8.52 -7.42
C VAL A 74 6.30 -9.62 -8.42
N LYS A 75 6.14 -10.85 -7.95
CA LYS A 75 6.00 -12.02 -8.83
C LYS A 75 4.52 -12.33 -8.99
N ILE A 76 4.09 -12.44 -10.23
CA ILE A 76 2.74 -12.92 -10.54
C ILE A 76 2.75 -14.44 -10.40
N GLU A 77 1.97 -14.96 -9.46
CA GLU A 77 1.84 -16.40 -9.25
C GLU A 77 0.69 -17.01 -10.06
N GLN A 78 -0.45 -16.30 -10.10
CA GLN A 78 -1.65 -16.77 -10.77
C GLN A 78 -2.42 -15.63 -11.41
N ILE A 79 -2.86 -15.84 -12.66
CA ILE A 79 -3.77 -14.95 -13.38
C ILE A 79 -5.06 -15.71 -13.65
N LYS A 80 -6.20 -15.19 -13.16
CA LYS A 80 -7.51 -15.75 -13.47
C LYS A 80 -8.24 -14.89 -14.49
N LYS A 81 -8.43 -15.42 -15.69
CA LYS A 81 -9.21 -14.74 -16.74
C LYS A 81 -10.70 -14.87 -16.43
N ARG A 82 -11.41 -13.75 -16.29
CA ARG A 82 -12.89 -13.71 -16.38
C ARG A 82 -13.26 -13.14 -17.74
N MET A 83 -14.48 -13.42 -18.22
CA MET A 83 -14.92 -13.19 -19.61
C MET A 83 -14.72 -11.76 -20.15
N THR A 84 -14.39 -10.78 -19.29
CA THR A 84 -14.13 -9.38 -19.68
C THR A 84 -12.80 -8.82 -19.14
N PHE A 85 -12.19 -9.40 -18.08
CA PHE A 85 -10.97 -8.88 -17.43
C PHE A 85 -10.13 -9.98 -16.76
N ALA A 86 -8.82 -9.78 -16.66
CA ALA A 86 -7.92 -10.61 -15.85
C ALA A 86 -7.91 -10.09 -14.40
N LEU A 87 -8.19 -10.98 -13.44
CA LEU A 87 -8.13 -10.68 -12.02
C LEU A 87 -6.93 -11.38 -11.40
N LEU A 88 -6.15 -10.62 -10.64
CA LEU A 88 -5.08 -11.14 -9.83
C LEU A 88 -5.64 -11.67 -8.50
N GLU A 89 -5.20 -12.86 -8.11
CA GLU A 89 -5.67 -13.49 -6.87
C GLU A 89 -4.60 -13.48 -5.77
N GLN A 90 -3.32 -13.59 -6.13
CA GLN A 90 -2.19 -13.66 -5.18
C GLN A 90 -0.96 -12.90 -5.70
N MET A 91 -0.28 -12.20 -4.80
CA MET A 91 1.00 -11.52 -5.00
C MET A 91 1.89 -11.82 -3.80
N ILE A 92 3.15 -12.10 -4.07
CA ILE A 92 4.21 -12.10 -3.05
C ILE A 92 5.02 -10.82 -3.22
N LEU A 93 5.19 -10.08 -2.14
CA LEU A 93 6.12 -8.97 -2.04
C LEU A 93 7.54 -9.53 -1.90
N PHE A 94 8.49 -8.91 -2.58
CA PHE A 94 9.91 -9.26 -2.50
C PHE A 94 10.64 -8.45 -1.42
#